data_AF-A0A0G2EJM5-F1
#
_entry.id   AF-A0A0G2EJM5-F1
#
_cell.length_a   1.000
_cell.length_b   1.000
_cell.length_c   1.000
_cell.angle_alpha   90.00
_cell.angle_beta   90.00
_cell.angle_gamma   90.00
#
_symmetry.space_group_name_H-M   'P 1'
#
loop_
_entity.id
_entity.type
_entity.pdbx_description
1 polymer ?
#
loop_
_entity_poly.entity_id
_entity_poly.type
_entity_poly.pdbx_seq_one_letter_code
_entity_poly.pdbx_strand_id
1 'polypeptide(L)'
;MHPAFGGIMNDSTAQMGFQVGKSAMMAGHEYMEQNFNRYVNVSALKRYFNVSNSYVVNKLYLVLFPWRHRPWVRQNQDGFFLPPREDINSPDMYIPVMAFVTYILLSTLLAGIRGAFHPELLGLTATTAFVVVTFEILGLKLGCYLLSISNESQLLDLVAYSGYKFVGVIVTLVVAEIFNRGEGTGGMIGWTVFLYTFFANAFFLLRSLKYVLLPEQSPNTSSGASYTVARAQRNRRTQFLFIYSYIVQFVFMWILSRQDSSSVKTTKV
;
A
#
# COMPACT_ATOMS: atom_id res chain seq x y z
N MET A 1 15.82 32.90 60.20
CA MET A 1 15.22 33.64 59.06
C MET A 1 15.10 32.67 57.89
N HIS A 2 13.90 32.23 57.55
CA HIS A 2 13.61 31.37 56.39
C HIS A 2 12.76 32.19 55.40
N PRO A 3 13.07 32.25 54.10
CA PRO A 3 12.19 32.88 53.13
C PRO A 3 11.09 31.90 52.69
N ALA A 4 9.88 32.41 52.57
CA ALA A 4 8.67 31.69 52.19
C ALA A 4 8.60 31.50 50.67
N PHE A 5 8.61 30.24 50.21
CA PHE A 5 8.23 29.84 48.86
C PHE A 5 6.73 29.52 48.85
N GLY A 6 5.90 30.51 48.53
CA GLY A 6 4.44 30.32 48.45
C GLY A 6 3.80 31.42 47.61
N GLY A 7 3.91 31.32 46.28
CA GLY A 7 3.37 32.35 45.39
C GLY A 7 3.30 32.05 43.89
N ILE A 8 3.67 30.85 43.42
CA ILE A 8 3.69 30.55 41.96
C ILE A 8 2.39 29.89 41.47
N MET A 9 1.47 29.51 42.35
CA MET A 9 0.28 28.70 41.98
C MET A 9 -1.03 29.47 41.73
N ASN A 10 -1.07 30.81 41.86
CA ASN A 10 -2.33 31.58 41.76
C ASN A 10 -2.35 32.66 40.66
N ASP A 11 -1.52 32.52 39.63
CA ASP A 11 -1.50 33.50 38.55
C ASP A 11 -2.73 33.33 37.65
N SER A 12 -3.67 34.26 37.71
CA SER A 12 -4.81 34.40 36.79
C SER A 12 -4.37 34.39 35.32
N THR A 13 -3.13 34.81 35.06
CA THR A 13 -2.46 34.75 33.76
C THR A 13 -2.14 33.32 33.31
N ALA A 14 -1.82 32.40 34.23
CA ALA A 14 -1.60 30.99 33.91
C ALA A 14 -2.93 30.26 33.60
N GLN A 15 -4.02 30.62 34.28
CA GLN A 15 -5.36 30.12 33.95
C GLN A 15 -5.85 30.65 32.59
N MET A 16 -5.66 31.95 32.30
CA MET A 16 -5.94 32.52 30.98
C MET A 16 -5.03 31.91 29.90
N GLY A 17 -3.74 31.69 30.16
CA GLY A 17 -2.82 31.03 29.24
C GLY A 17 -3.22 29.58 28.95
N PHE A 18 -3.72 28.84 29.94
CA PHE A 18 -4.25 27.49 29.73
C PHE A 18 -5.57 27.47 28.97
N GLN A 19 -6.45 28.44 29.19
CA GLN A 19 -7.71 28.58 28.47
C GLN A 19 -7.49 29.00 27.01
N VAL A 20 -6.59 29.95 26.76
CA VAL A 20 -6.15 30.35 25.41
C VAL A 20 -5.39 29.19 24.73
N GLY A 21 -4.56 28.46 25.48
CA GLY A 21 -3.89 27.26 24.99
C GLY A 21 -4.89 26.19 24.56
N LYS A 22 -5.92 25.91 25.38
CA LYS A 22 -7.01 25.00 25.02
C LYS A 22 -7.82 25.48 23.82
N SER A 23 -8.18 26.75 23.75
CA SER A 23 -8.96 27.29 22.63
C SER A 23 -8.16 27.34 21.34
N ALA A 24 -6.87 27.68 21.39
CA ALA A 24 -5.99 27.66 20.22
C ALA A 24 -5.74 26.22 19.73
N MET A 25 -5.62 25.27 20.65
CA MET A 25 -5.48 23.85 20.31
C MET A 25 -6.77 23.26 19.74
N MET A 26 -7.95 23.64 20.26
CA MET A 26 -9.25 23.27 19.70
C MET A 26 -9.50 23.91 18.34
N ALA A 27 -9.23 25.21 18.17
CA ALA A 27 -9.35 25.89 16.89
C ALA A 27 -8.37 25.34 15.85
N GLY A 28 -7.16 24.97 16.27
CA GLY A 28 -6.19 24.26 15.43
C GLY A 28 -6.67 22.86 15.04
N HIS A 29 -7.29 22.13 15.97
CA HIS A 29 -7.88 20.81 15.70
C HIS A 29 -9.03 20.90 14.70
N GLU A 30 -9.96 21.86 14.89
CA GLU A 30 -11.11 22.05 14.02
C GLU A 30 -10.70 22.56 12.63
N TYR A 31 -9.71 23.45 12.55
CA TYR A 31 -9.14 23.91 11.28
C TYR A 31 -8.42 22.77 10.54
N MET A 32 -7.64 21.95 11.24
CA MET A 32 -7.06 20.75 10.66
C MET A 32 -8.17 19.80 10.19
N GLU A 33 -9.18 19.51 11.01
CA GLU A 33 -10.24 18.58 10.67
C GLU A 33 -11.01 19.01 9.42
N GLN A 34 -11.37 20.30 9.28
CA GLN A 34 -12.07 20.81 8.12
C GLN A 34 -11.23 20.74 6.83
N ASN A 35 -9.94 21.10 6.90
CA ASN A 35 -9.06 21.04 5.73
C ASN A 35 -8.66 19.59 5.39
N PHE A 36 -8.36 18.78 6.40
CA PHE A 36 -7.91 17.40 6.22
C PHE A 36 -9.06 16.53 5.70
N ASN A 37 -10.28 16.69 6.22
CA ASN A 37 -11.46 15.96 5.74
C ASN A 37 -11.85 16.35 4.29
N ARG A 38 -11.45 17.55 3.83
CA ARG A 38 -11.66 18.00 2.44
C ARG A 38 -10.74 17.29 1.44
N TYR A 39 -9.55 16.87 1.86
CA TYR A 39 -8.57 16.19 1.00
C TYR A 39 -8.48 14.67 1.24
N VAL A 40 -8.76 14.22 2.46
CA VAL A 40 -8.69 12.82 2.90
C VAL A 40 -9.84 12.55 3.86
N ASN A 41 -10.81 11.75 3.42
CA ASN A 41 -11.89 11.30 4.31
C ASN A 41 -11.31 10.36 5.39
N VAL A 42 -11.06 10.92 6.58
CA VAL A 42 -10.42 10.22 7.71
C VAL A 42 -11.24 8.99 8.13
N SER A 43 -12.56 9.06 8.01
CA SER A 43 -13.48 7.96 8.32
C SER A 43 -13.33 6.81 7.32
N ALA A 44 -13.17 7.11 6.04
CA ALA A 44 -12.86 6.10 5.03
C ALA A 44 -11.48 5.49 5.28
N LEU A 45 -10.47 6.30 5.62
CA LEU A 45 -9.11 5.82 5.87
C LEU A 45 -9.05 4.90 7.10
N LYS A 46 -9.69 5.30 8.21
CA LYS A 46 -9.77 4.51 9.45
C LYS A 46 -10.29 3.10 9.20
N ARG A 47 -11.20 2.94 8.25
CA ARG A 47 -11.76 1.65 7.85
C ARG A 47 -10.71 0.70 7.25
N TYR A 48 -9.78 1.21 6.43
CA TYR A 48 -8.70 0.40 5.83
C TYR A 48 -7.66 -0.08 6.85
N PHE A 49 -7.59 0.55 8.03
CA PHE A 49 -6.69 0.17 9.13
C PHE A 49 -7.37 -0.67 10.21
N ASN A 50 -8.67 -0.96 10.09
CA ASN A 50 -9.37 -1.83 11.03
C ASN A 50 -9.08 -3.32 10.75
N VAL A 51 -7.92 -3.76 11.23
CA VAL A 51 -7.33 -5.07 10.93
C VAL A 51 -7.09 -5.86 12.23
N SER A 52 -7.23 -7.19 12.18
CA SER A 52 -6.90 -8.11 13.29
C SER A 52 -5.63 -8.92 12.98
N ASN A 53 -4.95 -9.44 14.02
CA ASN A 53 -3.75 -10.27 13.82
C ASN A 53 -4.03 -11.55 13.01
N SER A 54 -5.17 -12.19 13.27
CA SER A 54 -5.60 -13.36 12.49
C SER A 54 -5.86 -13.01 11.02
N TYR A 55 -6.47 -11.84 10.77
CA TYR A 55 -6.62 -11.35 9.40
C TYR A 55 -5.28 -11.18 8.70
N VAL A 56 -4.27 -10.56 9.35
CA VAL A 56 -2.96 -10.31 8.72
C VAL A 56 -2.32 -11.62 8.26
N VAL A 57 -2.30 -12.63 9.13
CA VAL A 57 -1.73 -13.95 8.79
C VAL A 57 -2.47 -14.56 7.61
N ASN A 58 -3.80 -14.61 7.66
CA ASN A 58 -4.61 -15.17 6.57
C ASN A 58 -4.43 -14.40 5.26
N LYS A 59 -4.29 -13.07 5.33
CA LYS A 59 -4.14 -12.20 4.17
C LYS A 59 -2.75 -12.37 3.55
N LEU A 60 -1.70 -12.52 4.35
CA LEU A 60 -0.36 -12.85 3.87
C LEU A 60 -0.34 -14.21 3.16
N TYR A 61 -1.00 -15.22 3.71
CA TYR A 61 -1.16 -16.51 3.03
C TYR A 61 -1.90 -16.37 1.71
N LEU A 62 -2.95 -15.56 1.66
CA LEU A 62 -3.70 -15.30 0.43
C LEU A 62 -2.83 -14.60 -0.62
N VAL A 63 -2.07 -13.57 -0.24
CA VAL A 63 -1.17 -12.84 -1.16
C VAL A 63 -0.07 -13.74 -1.72
N LEU A 64 0.50 -14.63 -0.90
CA LEU A 64 1.56 -15.56 -1.31
C LEU A 64 1.06 -16.80 -2.05
N PHE A 65 -0.17 -17.23 -1.77
CA PHE A 65 -0.79 -18.43 -2.36
C PHE A 65 -2.21 -18.15 -2.87
N PRO A 66 -2.38 -17.20 -3.81
CA PRO A 66 -3.71 -16.76 -4.23
C PRO A 66 -4.47 -17.86 -4.98
N TRP A 67 -3.78 -18.82 -5.60
CA TRP A 67 -4.37 -19.98 -6.27
C TRP A 67 -5.29 -20.81 -5.36
N ARG A 68 -5.02 -20.83 -4.05
CA ARG A 68 -5.79 -21.63 -3.09
C ARG A 68 -7.07 -20.93 -2.61
N HIS A 69 -7.24 -19.64 -2.92
CA HIS A 69 -8.34 -18.83 -2.40
C HIS A 69 -9.63 -18.94 -3.22
N ARG A 70 -10.74 -19.17 -2.52
CA ARG A 70 -12.13 -19.22 -3.01
C ARG A 70 -13.04 -18.87 -1.82
N PRO A 71 -14.06 -17.98 -1.92
CA PRO A 71 -14.45 -17.09 -3.02
C PRO A 71 -13.72 -15.73 -3.00
N TRP A 72 -13.70 -15.03 -4.14
CA TRP A 72 -13.04 -13.71 -4.33
C TRP A 72 -14.01 -12.52 -4.25
N VAL A 73 -15.28 -12.79 -4.03
CA VAL A 73 -16.34 -11.78 -3.97
C VAL A 73 -16.29 -11.12 -2.61
N ARG A 74 -16.37 -9.78 -2.58
CA ARG A 74 -16.46 -9.02 -1.34
C ARG A 74 -17.79 -9.29 -0.67
N GLN A 75 -17.77 -9.51 0.63
CA GLN A 75 -18.99 -9.66 1.40
C GLN A 75 -19.59 -8.28 1.65
N ASN A 76 -20.90 -8.20 1.49
CA ASN A 76 -21.69 -7.00 1.74
C ASN A 76 -22.76 -7.37 2.76
N GLN A 77 -22.86 -6.58 3.82
CA GLN A 77 -23.92 -6.68 4.81
C GLN A 77 -24.68 -5.35 4.80
N ASP A 78 -26.00 -5.42 4.60
CA ASP A 78 -26.91 -4.26 4.60
C ASP A 78 -26.58 -3.17 3.56
N GLY A 79 -26.02 -3.56 2.42
CA GLY A 79 -25.65 -2.64 1.33
C GLY A 79 -24.28 -1.99 1.49
N PHE A 80 -23.63 -2.15 2.66
CA PHE A 80 -22.27 -1.70 2.92
C PHE A 80 -21.26 -2.85 2.83
N PHE A 81 -20.12 -2.60 2.17
CA PHE A 81 -19.00 -3.53 2.24
C PHE A 81 -18.60 -3.76 3.71
N LEU A 82 -17.98 -4.91 4.02
CA LEU A 82 -17.45 -5.23 5.36
C LEU A 82 -15.98 -4.76 5.52
N PRO A 83 -15.53 -4.43 6.75
CA PRO A 83 -14.15 -3.99 6.98
C PRO A 83 -13.15 -5.16 6.91
N PRO A 84 -11.84 -4.88 6.77
CA PRO A 84 -10.78 -5.91 6.74
C PRO A 84 -10.89 -6.96 7.83
N ARG A 85 -11.19 -6.56 9.06
CA ARG A 85 -11.39 -7.49 10.17
C ARG A 85 -12.37 -8.64 9.89
N GLU A 86 -13.40 -8.42 9.07
CA GLU A 86 -14.53 -9.35 8.86
C GLU A 86 -14.55 -9.96 7.44
N ASP A 87 -13.96 -9.29 6.44
CA ASP A 87 -13.84 -9.80 5.07
C ASP A 87 -12.39 -9.85 4.60
N ILE A 88 -11.88 -11.07 4.40
CA ILE A 88 -10.53 -11.33 3.88
C ILE A 88 -10.31 -10.77 2.47
N ASN A 89 -11.36 -10.58 1.67
CA ASN A 89 -11.29 -9.99 0.33
C ASN A 89 -11.30 -8.46 0.35
N SER A 90 -11.55 -7.83 1.49
CA SER A 90 -11.55 -6.37 1.54
C SER A 90 -10.10 -5.83 1.56
N PRO A 91 -9.85 -4.69 0.92
CA PRO A 91 -8.52 -4.07 0.89
C PRO A 91 -8.18 -3.44 2.25
N ASP A 92 -6.94 -3.63 2.69
CA ASP A 92 -6.34 -2.93 3.82
C ASP A 92 -5.12 -2.10 3.40
N MET A 93 -4.82 -1.05 4.17
CA MET A 93 -3.61 -0.25 4.02
C MET A 93 -2.54 -0.61 5.07
N TYR A 94 -2.90 -1.41 6.08
CA TYR A 94 -1.99 -1.83 7.13
C TYR A 94 -0.84 -2.69 6.58
N ILE A 95 -1.15 -3.75 5.82
CA ILE A 95 -0.13 -4.67 5.28
C ILE A 95 0.77 -3.94 4.26
N PRO A 96 0.24 -3.17 3.29
CA PRO A 96 1.07 -2.32 2.43
C PRO A 96 2.08 -1.43 3.17
N VAL A 97 1.61 -0.69 4.18
CA VAL A 97 2.47 0.25 4.93
C VAL A 97 3.51 -0.50 5.75
N MET A 98 3.11 -1.56 6.44
CA MET A 98 4.04 -2.37 7.23
C MET A 98 5.06 -3.10 6.35
N ALA A 99 4.64 -3.62 5.20
CA ALA A 99 5.52 -4.27 4.24
C ALA A 99 6.50 -3.28 3.60
N PHE A 100 6.07 -2.04 3.32
CA PHE A 100 6.96 -0.98 2.85
C PHE A 100 8.10 -0.69 3.85
N VAL A 101 7.75 -0.48 5.13
CA VAL A 101 8.75 -0.24 6.18
C VAL A 101 9.65 -1.47 6.36
N THR A 102 9.06 -2.66 6.40
CA THR A 102 9.80 -3.93 6.54
C THR A 102 10.77 -4.14 5.38
N TYR A 103 10.39 -3.81 4.15
CA TYR A 103 11.27 -3.90 2.99
C TYR A 103 12.52 -3.03 3.14
N ILE A 104 12.35 -1.77 3.58
CA ILE A 104 13.47 -0.84 3.77
C ILE A 104 14.44 -1.37 4.84
N LEU A 105 13.88 -1.75 6.00
CA LEU A 105 14.69 -2.26 7.12
C LEU A 105 15.35 -3.60 6.80
N LEU A 106 14.64 -4.50 6.14
CA LEU A 106 15.17 -5.81 5.78
C LEU A 106 16.25 -5.70 4.70
N SER A 107 16.04 -4.92 3.65
CA SER A 107 17.05 -4.72 2.58
C SER A 107 18.37 -4.20 3.15
N THR A 108 18.29 -3.20 4.03
CA THR A 108 19.47 -2.62 4.70
C THR A 108 20.11 -3.56 5.71
N LEU A 109 19.31 -4.32 6.45
CA LEU A 109 19.80 -5.34 7.36
C LEU A 109 20.56 -6.44 6.61
N LEU A 110 20.02 -6.91 5.48
CA LEU A 110 20.68 -7.90 4.63
C LEU A 110 22.03 -7.38 4.09
N ALA A 111 22.07 -6.14 3.62
CA ALA A 111 23.33 -5.49 3.24
C ALA A 111 24.33 -5.40 4.40
N GLY A 112 23.84 -5.12 5.62
CA GLY A 112 24.67 -5.06 6.82
C GLY A 112 25.22 -6.41 7.26
N ILE A 113 24.43 -7.48 7.15
CA ILE A 113 24.88 -8.87 7.45
C ILE A 113 26.02 -9.29 6.51
N ARG A 114 26.05 -8.78 5.28
CA ARG A 114 27.15 -9.02 4.32
C ARG A 114 28.39 -8.17 4.56
N GLY A 115 28.41 -7.32 5.59
CA GLY A 115 29.52 -6.43 5.89
C GLY A 115 29.59 -5.17 5.01
N ALA A 116 28.54 -4.89 4.22
CA ALA A 116 28.45 -3.70 3.36
C ALA A 116 27.51 -2.63 3.95
N PHE A 117 27.50 -2.47 5.28
CA PHE A 117 26.63 -1.49 5.91
C PHE A 117 27.15 -0.07 5.67
N HIS A 118 26.37 0.71 4.93
CA HIS A 118 26.50 2.16 4.87
C HIS A 118 25.16 2.79 5.24
N PRO A 119 25.13 3.81 6.13
CA PRO A 119 23.87 4.45 6.55
C PRO A 119 23.12 5.07 5.35
N GLU A 120 23.85 5.44 4.31
CA GLU A 120 23.31 5.96 3.04
C GLU A 120 22.42 4.94 2.31
N LEU A 121 22.66 3.63 2.46
CA LEU A 121 21.85 2.59 1.80
C LEU A 121 20.40 2.60 2.28
N LEU A 122 20.15 2.99 3.53
CA LEU A 122 18.79 3.14 4.05
C LEU A 122 18.08 4.28 3.35
N GLY A 123 18.73 5.44 3.26
CA GLY A 123 18.19 6.60 2.56
C GLY A 123 17.95 6.32 1.07
N LEU A 124 18.90 5.67 0.40
CA LEU A 124 18.79 5.29 -1.01
C LEU A 124 17.66 4.29 -1.24
N THR A 125 17.59 3.22 -0.44
CA THR A 125 16.52 2.21 -0.57
C THR A 125 15.15 2.82 -0.31
N ALA A 126 15.02 3.65 0.73
CA ALA A 126 13.78 4.35 1.06
C ALA A 126 13.36 5.31 -0.06
N THR A 127 14.30 6.10 -0.59
CA THR A 127 14.03 7.05 -1.68
C THR A 127 13.60 6.32 -2.95
N THR A 128 14.32 5.27 -3.35
CA THR A 128 13.94 4.45 -4.51
C THR A 128 12.55 3.84 -4.34
N ALA A 129 12.25 3.27 -3.16
CA ALA A 129 10.94 2.70 -2.88
C ALA A 129 9.82 3.75 -2.92
N PHE A 130 10.07 4.93 -2.35
CA PHE A 130 9.12 6.04 -2.35
C PHE A 130 8.87 6.57 -3.77
N VAL A 131 9.91 6.70 -4.58
CA VAL A 131 9.82 7.09 -5.99
C VAL A 131 9.00 6.07 -6.78
N VAL A 132 9.25 4.77 -6.60
CA VAL A 132 8.47 3.69 -7.23
C VAL A 132 6.98 3.76 -6.86
N VAL A 133 6.66 3.94 -5.58
CA VAL A 133 5.27 4.07 -5.12
C VAL A 133 4.62 5.34 -5.67
N THR A 134 5.34 6.46 -5.69
CA THR A 134 4.84 7.74 -6.20
C THR A 134 4.52 7.63 -7.70
N PHE A 135 5.44 7.11 -8.51
CA PHE A 135 5.21 6.89 -9.94
C PHE A 135 4.05 5.91 -10.19
N GLU A 136 3.91 4.88 -9.35
CA GLU A 136 2.79 3.95 -9.45
C GLU A 136 1.44 4.65 -9.18
N ILE A 137 1.34 5.45 -8.11
CA ILE A 137 0.12 6.18 -7.78
C ILE A 137 -0.24 7.17 -8.90
N LEU A 138 0.76 7.87 -9.46
CA LEU A 138 0.55 8.77 -10.60
C LEU A 138 0.05 8.01 -11.84
N GLY A 139 0.66 6.86 -12.15
CA GLY A 139 0.23 6.00 -13.25
C GLY A 139 -1.19 5.45 -13.05
N LEU A 140 -1.56 5.06 -11.83
CA LEU A 140 -2.91 4.62 -11.50
C LEU A 140 -3.94 5.74 -11.60
N LYS A 141 -3.61 6.95 -11.11
CA LYS A 141 -4.47 8.14 -11.25
C LYS A 141 -4.66 8.51 -12.71
N LEU A 142 -3.59 8.50 -13.51
CA LEU A 142 -3.66 8.74 -14.95
C LEU A 142 -4.53 7.68 -15.64
N GLY A 143 -4.36 6.41 -15.30
CA GLY A 143 -5.18 5.32 -15.84
C GLY A 143 -6.66 5.44 -15.50
N CYS A 144 -6.99 5.77 -14.26
CA CYS A 144 -8.38 6.00 -13.83
C CYS A 144 -8.98 7.23 -14.50
N TYR A 145 -8.20 8.29 -14.69
CA TYR A 145 -8.59 9.48 -15.43
C TYR A 145 -8.91 9.15 -16.90
N LEU A 146 -8.04 8.41 -17.60
CA LEU A 146 -8.26 7.99 -18.99
C LEU A 146 -9.47 7.06 -19.16
N LEU A 147 -9.79 6.27 -18.13
CA LEU A 147 -10.94 5.36 -18.12
C LEU A 147 -12.24 6.00 -17.61
N SER A 148 -12.21 7.29 -17.26
CA SER A 148 -13.31 8.04 -16.65
C SER A 148 -13.91 7.31 -15.44
N ILE A 149 -13.04 6.91 -14.51
CA ILE A 149 -13.40 6.28 -13.24
C ILE A 149 -13.22 7.33 -12.14
N SER A 150 -14.32 7.92 -11.70
CA SER A 150 -14.30 9.10 -10.82
C SER A 150 -14.53 8.79 -9.32
N ASN A 151 -14.52 7.53 -8.91
CA ASN A 151 -14.79 7.15 -7.53
C ASN A 151 -13.52 7.21 -6.68
N GLU A 152 -13.47 8.09 -5.69
CA GLU A 152 -12.33 8.21 -4.76
C GLU A 152 -12.07 6.93 -3.97
N SER A 153 -13.13 6.25 -3.50
CA SER A 153 -13.02 4.95 -2.80
C SER A 153 -12.35 3.88 -3.67
N GLN A 154 -12.53 3.94 -4.99
CA GLN A 154 -11.94 2.98 -5.91
C GLN A 154 -10.45 3.24 -6.15
N LEU A 155 -10.03 4.51 -6.14
CA LEU A 155 -8.60 4.86 -6.15
C LEU A 155 -7.90 4.39 -4.88
N LEU A 156 -8.53 4.57 -3.71
CA LEU A 156 -7.98 4.08 -2.44
C LEU A 156 -7.84 2.56 -2.42
N ASP A 157 -8.84 1.82 -2.93
CA ASP A 157 -8.77 0.37 -3.10
C ASP A 157 -7.60 -0.02 -4.01
N LEU A 158 -7.42 0.67 -5.15
CA LEU A 158 -6.32 0.42 -6.09
C LEU A 158 -4.94 0.61 -5.45
N VAL A 159 -4.76 1.69 -4.70
CA VAL A 159 -3.50 1.99 -4.00
C VAL A 159 -3.24 0.97 -2.88
N ALA A 160 -4.26 0.57 -2.13
CA ALA A 160 -4.14 -0.49 -1.15
C ALA A 160 -3.71 -1.82 -1.80
N TYR A 161 -4.33 -2.17 -2.94
CA TYR A 161 -3.97 -3.37 -3.69
C TYR A 161 -2.56 -3.33 -4.30
N SER A 162 -2.10 -2.20 -4.80
CA SER A 162 -0.76 -2.11 -5.39
C SER A 162 0.35 -2.34 -4.36
N GLY A 163 0.12 -1.97 -3.10
CA GLY A 163 1.08 -2.07 -2.03
C GLY A 163 1.41 -3.50 -1.58
N TYR A 164 0.58 -4.51 -1.86
CA TYR A 164 0.89 -5.91 -1.49
C TYR A 164 2.12 -6.48 -2.19
N LYS A 165 2.61 -5.83 -3.26
CA LYS A 165 3.82 -6.22 -3.97
C LYS A 165 5.05 -6.32 -3.06
N PHE A 166 5.13 -5.48 -2.02
CA PHE A 166 6.23 -5.50 -1.06
C PHE A 166 6.33 -6.83 -0.30
N VAL A 167 5.21 -7.51 -0.06
CA VAL A 167 5.19 -8.85 0.57
C VAL A 167 5.93 -9.84 -0.33
N GLY A 168 5.63 -9.85 -1.63
CA GLY A 168 6.29 -10.70 -2.61
C GLY A 168 7.79 -10.40 -2.72
N VAL A 169 8.16 -9.10 -2.78
CA VAL A 169 9.56 -8.67 -2.84
C VAL A 169 10.33 -9.10 -1.59
N ILE A 170 9.78 -8.89 -0.38
CA ILE A 170 10.40 -9.32 0.88
C ILE A 170 10.72 -10.82 0.85
N VAL A 171 9.74 -11.65 0.46
CA VAL A 171 9.96 -13.11 0.38
C VAL A 171 11.08 -13.45 -0.60
N THR A 172 11.10 -12.81 -1.77
CA THR A 172 12.19 -12.99 -2.74
C THR A 172 13.55 -12.62 -2.14
N LEU A 173 13.67 -11.52 -1.41
CA LEU A 173 14.93 -11.09 -0.79
C LEU A 173 15.41 -12.09 0.28
N VAL A 174 14.52 -12.54 1.16
CA VAL A 174 14.86 -13.50 2.23
C VAL A 174 15.33 -14.83 1.65
N VAL A 175 14.58 -15.37 0.69
CA VAL A 175 14.92 -16.68 0.09
C VAL A 175 16.20 -16.56 -0.74
N ALA A 176 16.38 -15.47 -1.49
CA ALA A 176 17.62 -15.23 -2.21
C ALA A 176 18.84 -15.10 -1.28
N GLU A 177 18.68 -14.52 -0.08
CA GLU A 177 19.77 -14.49 0.90
C GLU A 177 20.19 -15.88 1.33
N ILE A 178 19.22 -16.70 1.74
CA ILE A 178 19.46 -18.03 2.31
C ILE A 178 20.12 -18.95 1.28
N PHE A 179 19.65 -18.91 0.03
CA PHE A 179 20.03 -19.90 -0.98
C PHE A 179 21.07 -19.42 -1.99
N ASN A 180 21.29 -18.11 -2.11
CA ASN A 180 22.01 -17.53 -3.26
C ASN A 180 23.06 -16.48 -2.87
N ARG A 181 23.52 -16.51 -1.60
CA ARG A 181 24.53 -15.59 -1.05
C ARG A 181 24.20 -14.10 -1.26
N GLY A 182 22.92 -13.78 -1.47
CA GLY A 182 22.44 -12.42 -1.46
C GLY A 182 22.45 -11.66 -2.79
N GLU A 183 22.57 -12.32 -3.94
CA GLU A 183 22.46 -11.61 -5.23
C GLU A 183 21.02 -11.13 -5.57
N GLY A 184 20.06 -11.15 -4.64
CA GLY A 184 18.67 -10.77 -4.90
C GLY A 184 18.07 -11.60 -6.03
N THR A 185 17.79 -10.98 -7.19
CA THR A 185 17.38 -11.68 -8.42
C THR A 185 18.52 -12.35 -9.19
N GLY A 186 19.79 -12.19 -8.79
CA GLY A 186 20.91 -12.93 -9.37
C GLY A 186 20.82 -14.41 -9.00
N GLY A 187 21.12 -15.31 -9.93
CA GLY A 187 21.05 -16.77 -9.78
C GLY A 187 19.67 -17.42 -10.03
N MET A 188 19.68 -18.73 -10.32
CA MET A 188 18.50 -19.48 -10.77
C MET A 188 17.38 -19.55 -9.72
N ILE A 189 17.76 -19.64 -8.44
CA ILE A 189 16.80 -19.72 -7.32
C ILE A 189 16.14 -18.36 -7.09
N GLY A 190 16.90 -17.26 -7.12
CA GLY A 190 16.38 -15.90 -7.00
C GLY A 190 15.34 -15.59 -8.09
N TRP A 191 15.65 -15.91 -9.35
CA TRP A 191 14.71 -15.79 -10.47
C TRP A 191 13.46 -16.65 -10.31
N THR A 192 13.61 -17.90 -9.86
CA THR A 192 12.46 -18.80 -9.68
C THR A 192 11.49 -18.28 -8.62
N VAL A 193 12.02 -17.84 -7.47
CA VAL A 193 11.21 -17.30 -6.38
C VAL A 193 10.59 -15.96 -6.79
N PHE A 194 11.36 -15.09 -7.46
CA PHE A 194 10.86 -13.82 -7.98
C PHE A 194 9.70 -14.03 -8.97
N LEU A 195 9.84 -14.94 -9.93
CA LEU A 195 8.78 -15.25 -10.88
C LEU A 195 7.54 -15.78 -10.16
N TYR A 196 7.71 -16.68 -9.18
CA TYR A 196 6.61 -17.19 -8.38
C TYR A 196 5.87 -16.06 -7.64
N THR A 197 6.58 -15.22 -6.88
CA THR A 197 5.97 -14.13 -6.10
C THR A 197 5.35 -13.05 -7.00
N PHE A 198 5.96 -12.78 -8.14
CA PHE A 198 5.41 -11.92 -9.17
C PHE A 198 4.09 -12.47 -9.74
N PHE A 199 4.06 -13.73 -10.17
CA PHE A 199 2.84 -14.34 -10.71
C PHE A 199 1.74 -14.44 -9.65
N ALA A 200 2.10 -14.70 -8.39
CA ALA A 200 1.17 -14.66 -7.27
C ALA A 200 0.56 -13.26 -7.12
N ASN A 201 1.39 -12.22 -7.03
CA ASN A 201 0.93 -10.84 -6.88
C ASN A 201 0.08 -10.38 -8.08
N ALA A 202 0.50 -10.68 -9.32
CA ALA A 202 -0.24 -10.35 -10.53
C ALA A 202 -1.61 -11.03 -10.58
N PHE A 203 -1.67 -12.32 -10.24
CA PHE A 203 -2.94 -13.06 -10.18
C PHE A 203 -3.85 -12.56 -9.07
N PHE A 204 -3.30 -12.30 -7.87
CA PHE A 204 -4.02 -11.71 -6.75
C PHE A 204 -4.63 -10.34 -7.12
N LEU A 205 -3.85 -9.46 -7.74
CA LEU A 205 -4.31 -8.15 -8.20
C LEU A 205 -5.44 -8.29 -9.23
N LEU A 206 -5.25 -9.12 -10.24
CA LEU A 206 -6.26 -9.32 -11.28
C LEU A 206 -7.58 -9.83 -10.69
N ARG A 207 -7.50 -10.83 -9.80
CA ARG A 207 -8.69 -11.43 -9.18
C ARG A 207 -9.39 -10.46 -8.23
N SER A 208 -8.65 -9.72 -7.41
CA SER A 208 -9.22 -8.80 -6.42
C SER A 208 -9.80 -7.55 -7.08
N LEU A 209 -9.10 -7.00 -8.08
CA LEU A 209 -9.51 -5.76 -8.77
C LEU A 209 -10.59 -5.97 -9.82
N LYS A 210 -10.75 -7.18 -10.36
CA LYS A 210 -11.83 -7.50 -11.30
C LYS A 210 -13.19 -7.08 -10.74
N TYR A 211 -13.46 -7.38 -9.47
CA TYR A 211 -14.76 -7.07 -8.85
C TYR A 211 -14.91 -5.59 -8.47
N VAL A 212 -13.80 -4.86 -8.30
CA VAL A 212 -13.81 -3.43 -7.95
C VAL A 212 -14.02 -2.57 -9.20
N LEU A 213 -13.47 -2.95 -10.35
CA LEU A 213 -13.53 -2.17 -11.60
C LEU A 213 -14.71 -2.50 -12.51
N LEU A 214 -15.37 -3.63 -12.26
CA LEU A 214 -16.48 -4.13 -13.04
C LEU A 214 -17.68 -4.35 -12.10
N PRO A 215 -18.45 -3.29 -11.76
CA PRO A 215 -19.73 -3.46 -11.09
C PRO A 215 -20.60 -4.38 -11.94
N GLU A 216 -21.22 -5.38 -11.32
CA GLU A 216 -22.17 -6.24 -12.00
C GLU A 216 -23.37 -5.39 -12.40
N GLN A 217 -23.56 -5.17 -13.70
CA GLN A 217 -24.74 -4.46 -14.20
C GLN A 217 -25.96 -5.33 -13.92
N SER A 218 -26.89 -4.84 -13.11
CA SER A 218 -28.17 -5.49 -12.89
C SER A 218 -28.83 -5.79 -14.25
N PRO A 219 -29.34 -7.01 -14.49
CA PRO A 219 -29.83 -7.45 -15.80
C PRO A 219 -31.07 -6.69 -16.33
N ASN A 220 -31.56 -5.66 -15.64
CA ASN A 220 -32.88 -5.07 -15.86
C ASN A 220 -32.90 -3.75 -16.66
N THR A 221 -31.77 -3.24 -17.18
CA THR A 221 -31.77 -1.99 -17.97
C THR A 221 -31.49 -2.27 -19.45
N SER A 222 -32.53 -2.68 -20.16
CA SER A 222 -32.48 -3.14 -21.55
C SER A 222 -32.63 -2.02 -22.59
N SER A 223 -31.51 -1.61 -23.20
CA SER A 223 -31.49 -0.94 -24.50
C SER A 223 -30.23 -1.35 -25.29
N GLY A 224 -30.42 -1.90 -26.50
CA GLY A 224 -29.39 -2.58 -27.32
C GLY A 224 -28.11 -1.77 -27.58
N ALA A 225 -28.21 -0.44 -27.70
CA ALA A 225 -27.06 0.45 -27.89
C ALA A 225 -26.25 0.70 -26.59
N SER A 226 -26.89 0.62 -25.43
CA SER A 226 -26.22 0.78 -24.13
C SER A 226 -25.36 -0.43 -23.77
N TYR A 227 -25.77 -1.63 -24.20
CA TYR A 227 -25.01 -2.87 -23.99
C TYR A 227 -23.67 -2.91 -24.73
N THR A 228 -23.58 -2.39 -25.95
CA THR A 228 -22.34 -2.40 -26.73
C THR A 228 -21.31 -1.43 -26.17
N VAL A 229 -21.73 -0.23 -25.76
CA VAL A 229 -20.88 0.79 -25.11
C VAL A 229 -20.40 0.30 -23.74
N ALA A 230 -21.28 -0.29 -22.93
CA ALA A 230 -20.92 -0.86 -21.63
C ALA A 230 -19.89 -2.01 -21.76
N ARG A 231 -20.05 -2.90 -22.76
CA ARG A 231 -19.12 -3.99 -23.03
C ARG A 231 -17.75 -3.49 -23.49
N ALA A 232 -17.72 -2.47 -24.35
CA ALA A 232 -16.47 -1.85 -24.81
C ALA A 232 -15.70 -1.20 -23.65
N GLN A 233 -16.39 -0.47 -22.76
CA GLN A 233 -15.77 0.13 -21.57
C GLN A 233 -15.26 -0.93 -20.58
N ARG A 234 -16.03 -2.00 -20.36
CA ARG A 234 -15.60 -3.17 -19.56
C ARG A 234 -14.35 -3.82 -20.13
N ASN A 235 -14.25 -3.97 -21.45
CA ASN A 235 -13.09 -4.57 -22.08
C ASN A 235 -11.84 -3.69 -21.88
N ARG A 236 -11.95 -2.37 -22.07
CA ARG A 236 -10.84 -1.42 -21.83
C ARG A 236 -10.36 -1.43 -20.38
N ARG A 237 -11.27 -1.44 -19.40
CA ARG A 237 -10.92 -1.55 -17.97
C ARG A 237 -10.21 -2.87 -17.65
N THR A 238 -10.65 -3.96 -18.26
CA THR A 238 -10.02 -5.28 -18.09
C THR A 238 -8.62 -5.32 -18.72
N GLN A 239 -8.44 -4.72 -19.91
CA GLN A 239 -7.14 -4.60 -20.56
C GLN A 239 -6.17 -3.73 -19.76
N PHE A 240 -6.64 -2.58 -19.25
CA PHE A 240 -5.85 -1.74 -18.36
C PHE A 240 -5.39 -2.50 -17.11
N LEU A 241 -6.30 -3.24 -16.48
CA LEU A 241 -5.98 -4.09 -15.34
C LEU A 241 -4.93 -5.15 -15.65
N PHE A 242 -5.04 -5.79 -16.81
CA PHE A 242 -4.09 -6.82 -17.22
C PHE A 242 -2.69 -6.23 -17.44
N ILE A 243 -2.62 -5.11 -18.19
CA ILE A 243 -1.36 -4.40 -18.44
C ILE A 243 -0.76 -3.92 -17.12
N TYR A 244 -1.56 -3.35 -16.23
CA TYR A 244 -1.09 -2.89 -14.93
C TYR A 244 -0.56 -4.04 -14.06
N SER A 245 -1.36 -5.09 -13.88
CA SER A 245 -1.03 -6.22 -12.99
C SER A 245 0.13 -7.08 -13.48
N TYR A 246 0.34 -7.22 -14.80
CA TYR A 246 1.44 -8.02 -15.33
C TYR A 246 2.65 -7.20 -15.75
N ILE A 247 2.47 -6.12 -16.52
CA ILE A 247 3.61 -5.41 -17.10
C ILE A 247 4.17 -4.40 -16.10
N VAL A 248 3.32 -3.51 -15.59
CA VAL A 248 3.75 -2.42 -14.69
C VAL A 248 4.27 -2.98 -13.36
N GLN A 249 3.55 -3.96 -12.79
CA GLN A 249 3.98 -4.62 -11.55
C GLN A 249 5.29 -5.40 -11.72
N PHE A 250 5.51 -6.05 -12.87
CA PHE A 250 6.78 -6.74 -13.13
C PHE A 250 7.95 -5.77 -13.05
N VAL A 251 7.84 -4.63 -13.75
CA VAL A 251 8.90 -3.61 -13.79
C VAL A 251 9.17 -3.08 -12.38
N PHE A 252 8.14 -2.71 -11.62
CA PHE A 252 8.33 -2.17 -10.26
C PHE A 252 8.86 -3.22 -9.27
N MET A 253 8.32 -4.44 -9.28
CA MET A 253 8.85 -5.51 -8.42
C MET A 253 10.28 -5.85 -8.79
N TRP A 254 10.63 -5.84 -10.08
CA TRP A 254 11.99 -6.09 -10.52
C TRP A 254 12.93 -5.00 -9.99
N ILE A 255 12.60 -3.72 -10.18
CA ILE A 255 13.40 -2.60 -9.65
C ILE A 255 13.62 -2.72 -8.14
N LEU A 256 12.58 -3.08 -7.37
CA LEU A 256 12.68 -3.22 -5.92
C LEU A 256 13.45 -4.49 -5.48
N SER A 257 13.45 -5.54 -6.30
CA SER A 257 14.15 -6.79 -5.98
C SER A 257 15.62 -6.81 -6.43
N ARG A 258 16.03 -5.87 -7.29
CA ARG A 258 17.43 -5.69 -7.68
C ARG A 258 18.18 -5.08 -6.49
N GLN A 259 18.98 -5.90 -5.83
CA GLN A 259 19.99 -5.43 -4.91
C GLN A 259 21.21 -5.06 -5.75
N ASP A 260 21.39 -3.76 -6.04
CA ASP A 260 22.55 -3.30 -6.81
C ASP A 260 23.84 -3.54 -6.00
N SER A 261 24.52 -4.64 -6.30
CA SER A 261 25.92 -4.90 -5.88
C SER A 261 26.91 -3.92 -6.53
N SER A 262 26.43 -2.97 -7.33
CA SER A 262 27.20 -2.10 -8.23
C SER A 262 27.67 -0.80 -7.57
N SER A 263 27.07 -0.34 -6.47
CA SER A 263 27.49 0.90 -5.79
C SER A 263 28.86 0.81 -5.11
N VAL A 264 29.47 -0.38 -5.00
CA VAL A 264 30.82 -0.55 -4.42
C VAL A 264 31.94 -0.37 -5.46
N LYS A 265 31.64 -0.36 -6.76
CA LYS A 265 32.69 -0.23 -7.80
C LYS A 265 33.03 1.20 -8.20
N THR A 266 32.28 2.20 -7.77
CA THR A 266 32.47 3.60 -8.25
C THR A 266 33.23 4.50 -7.28
N THR A 267 33.64 4.00 -6.11
CA THR A 267 34.48 4.75 -5.16
C THR A 267 35.86 4.12 -5.05
N LYS A 268 36.52 4.01 -6.20
CA LYS A 268 37.98 3.94 -6.29
C LYS A 268 38.42 4.94 -7.35
N VAL A 269 38.45 6.21 -6.95
CA VAL A 269 39.27 7.26 -7.56
C VAL A 269 39.91 8.02 -6.42
#